data_AF-A0A9C9BVA7-F1
#
_entry.id   AF-A0A9C9BVA7-F1
#
_cell.length_a   1.000
_cell.length_b   1.000
_cell.length_c   1.000
_cell.angle_alpha   90.00
_cell.angle_beta   90.00
_cell.angle_gamma   90.00
#
_symmetry.space_group_name_H-M   'P 1'
#
loop_
_entity.id
_entity.type
_entity.pdbx_description
1 polymer ?
#
loop_
_entity_poly.entity_id
_entity_poly.type
_entity_poly.pdbx_seq_one_letter_code
_entity_poly.pdbx_strand_id
1 'polypeptide(L)'
;MRKFFSFIVLAGLTLAFSQAPVRAENSPPPSSTATPMRDEECLSCHNQPDMRVTLPSGEMFSLSVDGKRYRASIHGEKGYACTQCHTNITGFPHQAQEARSRREISVQMAQTCGECHTQAQAQYDQGFHAMRQRSGRLEAAVCSDCHGAHDIQPVENGESIPRICQRCHSEIYAAYAQSVHGKALLEENNTDVPTCETCHAYHNNAGPSKEGYHLYSPQLCATCHADPKLMEKYGIRTDVFETYVADFHGTTVTIFEQIAPGQETNKPACIDCHGVHSILSPTDENSPVLKQNLLRTCQRC
;
A
#
# COMPACT_ATOMS: atom_id res chain seq x y z
N MET A 1 -55.33 67.02 24.47
CA MET A 1 -56.42 66.32 25.20
C MET A 1 -56.69 64.98 24.51
N ARG A 2 -56.84 63.91 25.30
CA ARG A 2 -57.04 62.47 24.95
C ARG A 2 -55.74 61.71 24.64
N LYS A 3 -55.48 60.50 25.14
CA LYS A 3 -56.04 59.65 26.22
C LYS A 3 -54.96 58.60 26.51
N PHE A 4 -54.61 58.38 27.78
CA PHE A 4 -53.76 57.27 28.21
C PHE A 4 -54.49 55.93 28.03
N PHE A 5 -53.82 54.93 27.45
CA PHE A 5 -54.20 53.52 27.58
C PHE A 5 -53.06 52.78 28.26
N SER A 6 -53.37 52.24 29.44
CA SER A 6 -52.50 51.42 30.27
C SER A 6 -52.56 49.98 29.75
N PHE A 7 -51.43 49.38 29.40
CA PHE A 7 -51.32 47.95 29.15
C PHE A 7 -50.58 47.29 30.31
N ILE A 8 -51.30 46.43 31.03
CA ILE A 8 -50.80 45.55 32.08
C ILE A 8 -50.07 44.39 31.40
N VAL A 9 -48.78 44.22 31.69
CA VAL A 9 -48.00 43.05 31.26
C VAL A 9 -48.14 41.96 32.33
N LEU A 10 -48.82 40.86 31.99
CA LEU A 10 -48.85 39.64 32.79
C LEU A 10 -47.53 38.88 32.57
N ALA A 11 -46.71 38.74 33.61
CA ALA A 11 -45.52 37.88 33.59
C ALA A 11 -45.94 36.42 33.80
N GLY A 12 -45.88 35.61 32.74
CA GLY A 12 -46.06 34.16 32.80
C GLY A 12 -44.78 33.46 33.27
N LEU A 13 -44.83 32.85 34.45
CA LEU A 13 -43.76 32.02 35.00
C LEU A 13 -43.75 30.67 34.28
N THR A 14 -42.76 30.41 33.42
CA THR A 14 -42.56 29.10 32.79
C THR A 14 -41.60 28.27 33.64
N LEU A 15 -42.11 27.17 34.21
CA LEU A 15 -41.30 26.15 34.89
C LEU A 15 -40.56 25.30 33.84
N ALA A 16 -39.26 25.53 33.72
CA ALA A 16 -38.37 24.67 32.94
C ALA A 16 -38.05 23.39 33.73
N PHE A 17 -38.63 22.26 33.33
CA PHE A 17 -38.19 20.94 33.78
C PHE A 17 -36.89 20.57 33.06
N SER A 18 -35.77 20.60 33.79
CA SER A 18 -34.48 20.09 33.31
C SER A 18 -34.52 18.57 33.34
N GLN A 19 -34.69 17.93 32.19
CA GLN A 19 -34.50 16.48 32.07
C GLN A 19 -33.00 16.20 31.97
N ALA A 20 -32.44 15.59 33.02
CA ALA A 20 -31.10 15.03 32.96
C ALA A 20 -31.05 13.90 31.90
N PRO A 21 -29.97 13.78 31.11
CA PRO A 21 -29.84 12.69 30.17
C PRO A 21 -29.75 11.36 30.91
N VAL A 22 -30.65 10.43 30.59
CA VAL A 22 -30.61 9.06 31.06
C VAL A 22 -29.32 8.43 30.52
N ARG A 23 -28.39 8.14 31.43
CA ARG A 23 -27.17 7.40 31.14
C ARG A 23 -27.57 5.95 30.88
N ALA A 24 -27.43 5.51 29.63
CA ALA A 24 -27.60 4.10 29.29
C ALA A 24 -26.64 3.27 30.14
N GLU A 25 -27.17 2.38 30.97
CA GLU A 25 -26.37 1.37 31.67
C GLU A 25 -25.79 0.42 30.62
N ASN A 26 -24.47 0.24 30.68
CA ASN A 26 -23.73 -0.71 29.86
C ASN A 26 -24.32 -2.11 30.05
N SER A 27 -25.13 -2.56 29.10
CA SER A 27 -25.46 -3.97 29.00
C SER A 27 -24.18 -4.74 28.66
N PRO A 28 -23.82 -5.80 29.41
CA PRO A 28 -22.71 -6.65 29.00
C PRO A 28 -23.03 -7.27 27.63
N PRO A 29 -22.05 -7.43 26.74
CA PRO A 29 -22.28 -8.10 25.46
C PRO A 29 -22.81 -9.51 25.73
N PRO A 30 -23.73 -10.04 24.90
CA PRO A 30 -24.19 -11.41 25.05
C PRO A 30 -23.00 -12.36 24.93
N SER A 31 -22.73 -13.11 25.99
CA SER A 31 -21.80 -14.25 25.96
C SER A 31 -22.37 -15.31 25.01
N SER A 32 -21.87 -15.36 23.78
CA SER A 32 -22.15 -16.45 22.86
C SER A 32 -21.49 -17.73 23.39
N THR A 33 -22.33 -18.67 23.83
CA THR A 33 -21.96 -20.04 24.21
C THR A 33 -21.88 -20.99 23.00
N ALA A 34 -21.91 -20.48 21.77
CA ALA A 34 -21.74 -21.30 20.58
C ALA A 34 -20.27 -21.69 20.41
N THR A 35 -19.98 -22.99 20.37
CA THR A 35 -18.69 -23.49 19.91
C THR A 35 -18.46 -22.93 18.49
N PRO A 36 -17.34 -22.23 18.22
CA PRO A 36 -17.06 -21.71 16.90
C PRO A 36 -17.05 -22.86 15.88
N MET A 37 -17.64 -22.61 14.71
CA MET A 37 -17.62 -23.58 13.60
C MET A 37 -16.17 -23.98 13.29
N ARG A 38 -15.94 -25.28 13.11
CA ARG A 38 -14.61 -25.81 12.79
C ARG A 38 -14.33 -25.71 11.30
N ASP A 39 -13.05 -25.62 10.94
CA ASP A 39 -12.62 -25.52 9.54
C ASP A 39 -13.12 -26.69 8.69
N GLU A 40 -13.18 -27.90 9.25
CA GLU A 40 -13.73 -29.07 8.55
C GLU A 40 -15.20 -28.88 8.12
N GLU A 41 -15.98 -28.14 8.90
CA GLU A 41 -17.38 -27.86 8.61
C GLU A 41 -17.49 -26.86 7.45
N CYS A 42 -16.63 -25.83 7.42
CA CYS A 42 -16.51 -24.91 6.28
C CYS A 42 -16.06 -25.67 5.02
N LEU A 43 -15.01 -26.47 5.12
CA LEU A 43 -14.39 -27.19 4.01
C LEU A 43 -15.26 -28.34 3.47
N SER A 44 -16.24 -28.83 4.22
CA SER A 44 -17.20 -29.83 3.73
C SER A 44 -17.93 -29.35 2.46
N CYS A 45 -18.23 -28.05 2.40
CA CYS A 45 -18.84 -27.38 1.25
C CYS A 45 -17.80 -26.58 0.44
N HIS A 46 -16.96 -25.78 1.09
CA HIS A 46 -16.04 -24.87 0.40
C HIS A 46 -14.84 -25.56 -0.24
N ASN A 47 -14.58 -26.85 -0.01
CA ASN A 47 -13.51 -27.57 -0.71
C ASN A 47 -13.99 -28.27 -2.00
N GLN A 48 -15.26 -28.11 -2.38
CA GLN A 48 -15.79 -28.72 -3.61
C GLN A 48 -15.28 -27.97 -4.84
N PRO A 49 -14.81 -28.67 -5.89
CA PRO A 49 -14.50 -28.02 -7.17
C PRO A 49 -15.78 -27.41 -7.76
N ASP A 50 -15.65 -26.25 -8.41
CA ASP A 50 -16.73 -25.55 -9.11
C ASP A 50 -17.87 -24.98 -8.24
N MET A 51 -17.67 -24.87 -6.91
CA MET A 51 -18.60 -24.12 -6.06
C MET A 51 -18.53 -22.64 -6.41
N ARG A 52 -19.59 -22.12 -7.04
CA ARG A 52 -19.62 -20.78 -7.61
C ARG A 52 -20.96 -20.10 -7.41
N VAL A 53 -20.94 -18.79 -7.37
CA VAL A 53 -22.13 -17.93 -7.38
C VAL A 53 -21.98 -16.86 -8.44
N THR A 54 -23.09 -16.40 -9.00
CA THR A 54 -23.13 -15.23 -9.88
C THR A 54 -23.39 -14.00 -9.02
N LEU A 55 -22.47 -13.04 -9.02
CA LEU A 55 -22.61 -11.79 -8.30
C LEU A 55 -23.55 -10.82 -9.04
N PRO A 56 -24.09 -9.78 -8.38
CA PRO A 56 -24.95 -8.78 -9.03
C PRO A 56 -24.32 -8.09 -10.25
N SER A 57 -22.99 -8.01 -10.32
CA SER A 57 -22.22 -7.54 -11.49
C SER A 57 -22.28 -8.48 -12.70
N GLY A 58 -22.76 -9.71 -12.54
CA GLY A 58 -22.71 -10.79 -13.53
C GLY A 58 -21.43 -11.64 -13.47
N GLU A 59 -20.47 -11.30 -12.60
CA GLU A 59 -19.25 -12.09 -12.42
C GLU A 59 -19.53 -13.45 -11.81
N MET A 60 -18.92 -14.50 -12.37
CA MET A 60 -18.89 -15.83 -11.76
C MET A 60 -17.80 -15.87 -10.69
N PHE A 61 -18.19 -15.86 -9.42
CA PHE A 61 -17.30 -15.87 -8.28
C PHE A 61 -17.14 -17.29 -7.71
N SER A 62 -15.89 -17.71 -7.52
CA SER A 62 -15.56 -18.99 -6.90
C SER A 62 -15.69 -18.88 -5.38
N LEU A 63 -16.49 -19.75 -4.80
CA LEU A 63 -16.55 -19.98 -3.36
C LEU A 63 -15.60 -21.09 -2.90
N SER A 64 -15.02 -21.85 -3.85
CA SER A 64 -14.10 -22.93 -3.54
C SER A 64 -12.77 -22.42 -2.95
N VAL A 65 -12.34 -23.05 -1.86
CA VAL A 65 -11.06 -22.88 -1.18
C VAL A 65 -10.41 -24.26 -1.06
N ASP A 66 -9.17 -24.38 -1.52
CA ASP A 66 -8.39 -25.61 -1.34
C ASP A 66 -7.90 -25.70 0.11
N GLY A 67 -8.53 -26.58 0.89
CA GLY A 67 -8.19 -26.76 2.30
C GLY A 67 -6.77 -27.27 2.54
N LYS A 68 -6.13 -27.96 1.58
CA LYS A 68 -4.73 -28.37 1.69
C LYS A 68 -3.81 -27.18 1.51
N ARG A 69 -4.07 -26.33 0.51
CA ARG A 69 -3.30 -25.10 0.30
C ARG A 69 -3.45 -24.12 1.47
N TYR A 70 -4.65 -24.00 2.02
CA TYR A 70 -4.88 -23.18 3.20
C TYR A 70 -4.06 -23.66 4.40
N ARG A 71 -4.10 -24.96 4.72
CA ARG A 71 -3.32 -25.53 5.83
C ARG A 71 -1.80 -25.37 5.65
N ALA A 72 -1.32 -25.26 4.41
CA ALA A 72 0.08 -25.00 4.09
C ALA A 72 0.43 -23.49 4.03
N SER A 73 -0.54 -22.59 4.23
CA SER A 73 -0.29 -21.15 4.35
C SER A 73 0.24 -20.81 5.74
N ILE A 74 0.83 -19.63 5.92
CA ILE A 74 1.30 -19.19 7.24
C ILE A 74 0.17 -19.11 8.27
N HIS A 75 -1.06 -18.77 7.86
CA HIS A 75 -2.20 -18.75 8.76
C HIS A 75 -2.69 -20.15 9.12
N GLY A 76 -2.72 -21.07 8.14
CA GLY A 76 -3.07 -22.48 8.39
C GLY A 76 -2.05 -23.19 9.28
N GLU A 77 -0.75 -22.97 9.06
CA GLU A 77 0.32 -23.54 9.89
C GLU A 77 0.28 -23.02 11.34
N LYS A 78 -0.13 -21.75 11.54
CA LYS A 78 -0.31 -21.15 12.87
C LYS A 78 -1.63 -21.54 13.53
N GLY A 79 -2.48 -22.30 12.84
CA GLY A 79 -3.75 -22.81 13.37
C GLY A 79 -4.83 -21.75 13.50
N TYR A 80 -4.80 -20.69 12.69
CA TYR A 80 -5.93 -19.77 12.59
C TYR A 80 -7.10 -20.49 11.93
N ALA A 81 -8.30 -20.36 12.49
CA ALA A 81 -9.53 -20.91 11.93
C ALA A 81 -10.16 -19.96 10.91
N CYS A 82 -11.00 -20.51 10.01
CA CYS A 82 -11.74 -19.76 8.99
C CYS A 82 -12.54 -18.60 9.60
N THR A 83 -13.19 -18.85 10.73
CA THR A 83 -14.05 -17.89 11.45
C THR A 83 -13.27 -16.75 12.12
N GLN A 84 -11.94 -16.87 12.24
CA GLN A 84 -11.11 -15.77 12.74
C GLN A 84 -10.85 -14.69 11.68
N CYS A 85 -10.98 -15.02 10.39
CA CYS A 85 -10.97 -14.03 9.30
C CYS A 85 -12.38 -13.77 8.75
N HIS A 86 -13.26 -14.77 8.76
CA HIS A 86 -14.67 -14.61 8.43
C HIS A 86 -15.50 -14.40 9.70
N THR A 87 -15.21 -13.33 10.42
CA THR A 87 -15.75 -13.02 11.76
C THR A 87 -17.28 -12.89 11.80
N ASN A 88 -17.91 -12.60 10.66
CA ASN A 88 -19.36 -12.51 10.52
C ASN A 88 -20.06 -13.87 10.32
N ILE A 89 -19.31 -14.99 10.24
CA ILE A 89 -19.85 -16.34 10.06
C ILE A 89 -19.88 -17.07 11.40
N THR A 90 -21.09 -17.32 11.93
CA THR A 90 -21.30 -17.93 13.25
C THR A 90 -21.98 -19.30 13.21
N GLY A 91 -22.41 -19.77 12.05
CA GLY A 91 -23.16 -21.03 11.90
C GLY A 91 -23.54 -21.34 10.46
N PHE A 92 -24.16 -22.50 10.23
CA PHE A 92 -24.78 -22.84 8.94
C PHE A 92 -26.29 -23.03 9.12
N PRO A 93 -27.13 -22.48 8.23
CA PRO A 93 -26.79 -21.63 7.08
C PRO A 93 -26.25 -20.25 7.51
N HIS A 94 -25.17 -19.79 6.89
CA HIS A 94 -24.66 -18.42 7.09
C HIS A 94 -25.18 -17.46 6.01
N GLN A 95 -25.25 -16.17 6.35
CA GLN A 95 -25.66 -15.13 5.42
C GLN A 95 -24.64 -14.99 4.27
N ALA A 96 -25.15 -14.72 3.07
CA ALA A 96 -24.32 -14.38 1.94
C ALA A 96 -23.69 -13.00 2.14
N GLN A 97 -22.46 -12.80 1.66
CA GLN A 97 -21.86 -11.47 1.66
C GLN A 97 -22.58 -10.55 0.66
N GLU A 98 -22.95 -9.36 1.12
CA GLU A 98 -23.55 -8.33 0.28
C GLU A 98 -22.44 -7.54 -0.44
N ALA A 99 -22.13 -7.98 -1.66
CA ALA A 99 -21.19 -7.29 -2.55
C ALA A 99 -21.64 -7.42 -4.01
N ARG A 100 -21.42 -6.38 -4.81
CA ARG A 100 -21.82 -6.38 -6.22
C ARG A 100 -20.81 -7.10 -7.10
N SER A 101 -19.53 -7.06 -6.75
CA SER A 101 -18.42 -7.60 -7.54
C SER A 101 -17.39 -8.31 -6.68
N ARG A 102 -16.55 -9.14 -7.31
CA ARG A 102 -15.42 -9.79 -6.65
C ARG A 102 -14.49 -8.74 -6.03
N ARG A 103 -14.32 -7.60 -6.71
CA ARG A 103 -13.45 -6.54 -6.22
C ARG A 103 -13.96 -5.93 -4.91
N GLU A 104 -15.27 -5.69 -4.82
CA GLU A 104 -15.88 -5.21 -3.58
C GLU A 104 -15.65 -6.19 -2.43
N ILE A 105 -15.78 -7.51 -2.67
CA ILE A 105 -15.48 -8.54 -1.66
C ILE A 105 -14.03 -8.44 -1.19
N SER A 106 -13.06 -8.34 -2.12
CA SER A 106 -11.64 -8.22 -1.78
C SER A 106 -11.33 -6.98 -0.94
N VAL A 107 -11.94 -5.83 -1.29
CA VAL A 107 -11.76 -4.57 -0.56
C VAL A 107 -12.42 -4.62 0.82
N GLN A 108 -13.63 -5.15 0.92
CA GLN A 108 -14.33 -5.34 2.20
C GLN A 108 -13.52 -6.25 3.11
N MET A 109 -13.03 -7.39 2.61
CA MET A 109 -12.29 -8.33 3.43
C MET A 109 -10.88 -7.89 3.83
N ALA A 110 -10.27 -6.96 3.10
CA ALA A 110 -8.95 -6.45 3.43
C ALA A 110 -8.90 -5.78 4.82
N GLN A 111 -10.03 -5.25 5.33
CA GLN A 111 -10.09 -4.61 6.63
C GLN A 111 -9.80 -5.59 7.78
N THR A 112 -10.21 -6.85 7.65
CA THR A 112 -10.00 -7.87 8.69
C THR A 112 -8.52 -8.18 8.91
N CYS A 113 -7.67 -8.02 7.90
CA CYS A 113 -6.23 -8.17 8.05
C CYS A 113 -5.68 -7.22 9.12
N GLY A 114 -6.18 -5.98 9.17
CA GLY A 114 -5.74 -4.94 10.07
C GLY A 114 -6.12 -5.14 11.54
N GLU A 115 -7.06 -6.05 11.84
CA GLU A 115 -7.43 -6.40 13.22
C GLU A 115 -6.27 -7.08 13.96
N CYS A 116 -5.41 -7.81 13.24
CA CYS A 116 -4.21 -8.46 13.79
C CYS A 116 -2.91 -7.84 13.27
N HIS A 117 -2.83 -7.47 11.99
CA HIS A 117 -1.63 -6.88 11.37
C HIS A 117 -1.62 -5.35 11.49
N THR A 118 -1.79 -4.84 12.71
CA THR A 118 -1.99 -3.40 12.99
C THR A 118 -0.84 -2.52 12.49
N GLN A 119 0.41 -2.99 12.60
CA GLN A 119 1.57 -2.25 12.09
C GLN A 119 1.58 -2.15 10.57
N ALA A 120 1.32 -3.26 9.87
CA ALA A 120 1.26 -3.28 8.42
C ALA A 120 0.08 -2.44 7.91
N GLN A 121 -1.08 -2.52 8.58
CA GLN A 121 -2.25 -1.69 8.30
C GLN A 121 -1.93 -0.20 8.43
N ALA A 122 -1.29 0.20 9.54
CA ALA A 122 -0.90 1.60 9.76
C ALA A 122 0.08 2.12 8.71
N GLN A 123 0.97 1.27 8.17
CA GLN A 123 1.84 1.61 7.06
C GLN A 123 1.06 1.72 5.74
N TYR A 124 0.20 0.74 5.44
CA TYR A 124 -0.67 0.73 4.27
C TYR A 124 -1.53 1.99 4.18
N ASP A 125 -2.12 2.41 5.29
CA ASP A 125 -3.02 3.57 5.34
C ASP A 125 -2.35 4.89 4.93
N GLN A 126 -1.01 4.96 5.03
CA GLN A 126 -0.20 6.11 4.61
C GLN A 126 0.16 6.07 3.12
N GLY A 127 0.03 4.92 2.47
CA GLY A 127 0.44 4.68 1.08
C GLY A 127 -0.56 5.20 0.04
N PHE A 128 -0.10 5.28 -1.22
CA PHE A 128 -0.93 5.72 -2.34
C PHE A 128 -2.07 4.75 -2.65
N HIS A 129 -1.89 3.44 -2.46
CA HIS A 129 -2.97 2.48 -2.67
C HIS A 129 -4.15 2.73 -1.73
N ALA A 130 -3.89 2.91 -0.43
CA ALA A 130 -4.94 3.22 0.54
C ALA A 130 -5.59 4.59 0.27
N MET A 131 -4.81 5.59 -0.12
CA MET A 131 -5.34 6.89 -0.52
C MET A 131 -6.31 6.76 -1.71
N ARG A 132 -5.93 6.00 -2.74
CA ARG A 132 -6.80 5.75 -3.90
C ARG A 132 -8.06 4.98 -3.53
N GLN A 133 -7.95 3.94 -2.70
CA GLN A 133 -9.12 3.22 -2.16
C GLN A 133 -10.11 4.16 -1.47
N ARG A 134 -9.61 5.04 -0.57
CA ARG A 134 -10.45 6.02 0.14
C ARG A 134 -11.09 7.04 -0.81
N SER A 135 -10.50 7.30 -1.97
CA SER A 135 -11.08 8.14 -3.03
C SER A 135 -12.15 7.43 -3.88
N GLY A 136 -12.57 6.21 -3.50
CA GLY A 136 -13.57 5.41 -4.22
C GLY A 136 -13.01 4.60 -5.39
N ARG A 137 -11.69 4.56 -5.55
CA ARG A 137 -11.01 3.80 -6.60
C ARG A 137 -10.75 2.37 -6.14
N LEU A 138 -11.77 1.54 -6.28
CA LEU A 138 -11.75 0.16 -5.81
C LEU A 138 -10.65 -0.67 -6.48
N GLU A 139 -10.13 -0.30 -7.64
CA GLU A 139 -9.05 -1.00 -8.35
C GLU A 139 -7.67 -0.91 -7.67
N ALA A 140 -7.46 0.03 -6.75
CA ALA A 140 -6.18 0.19 -6.07
C ALA A 140 -5.83 -1.03 -5.20
N ALA A 141 -4.59 -1.49 -5.15
CA ALA A 141 -4.29 -2.78 -4.51
C ALA A 141 -4.57 -2.80 -3.00
N VAL A 142 -5.07 -3.92 -2.49
CA VAL A 142 -5.27 -4.25 -1.07
C VAL A 142 -4.38 -5.44 -0.67
N CYS A 143 -4.36 -5.81 0.61
CA CYS A 143 -3.47 -6.84 1.15
C CYS A 143 -3.48 -8.15 0.33
N SER A 144 -4.67 -8.60 -0.08
CA SER A 144 -4.84 -9.85 -0.82
C SER A 144 -4.38 -9.81 -2.27
N ASP A 145 -4.19 -8.63 -2.87
CA ASP A 145 -3.66 -8.49 -4.22
C ASP A 145 -2.16 -8.81 -4.28
N CYS A 146 -1.44 -8.57 -3.17
CA CYS A 146 -0.02 -8.87 -3.04
C CYS A 146 0.23 -10.22 -2.38
N HIS A 147 -0.45 -10.49 -1.26
CA HIS A 147 -0.18 -11.66 -0.41
C HIS A 147 -1.05 -12.89 -0.72
N GLY A 148 -2.10 -12.74 -1.53
CA GLY A 148 -3.14 -13.76 -1.65
C GLY A 148 -4.15 -13.69 -0.49
N ALA A 149 -5.15 -14.56 -0.52
CA ALA A 149 -6.25 -14.54 0.46
C ALA A 149 -6.26 -15.79 1.37
N HIS A 150 -6.20 -16.98 0.77
CA HIS A 150 -6.31 -18.27 1.48
C HIS A 150 -5.04 -19.12 1.35
N ASP A 151 -3.98 -18.58 0.76
CA ASP A 151 -2.71 -19.27 0.49
C ASP A 151 -1.51 -18.38 0.78
N ILE A 152 -1.67 -17.47 1.76
CA ILE A 152 -0.66 -16.48 2.15
C ILE A 152 0.64 -17.19 2.54
N GLN A 153 1.71 -16.89 1.82
CA GLN A 153 3.04 -17.45 2.05
C GLN A 153 3.88 -16.53 2.95
N PRO A 154 4.89 -17.07 3.66
CA PRO A 154 5.96 -16.28 4.24
C PRO A 154 6.67 -15.44 3.17
N VAL A 155 7.22 -14.29 3.58
CA VAL A 155 7.87 -13.33 2.65
C VAL A 155 9.03 -13.99 1.89
N GLU A 156 9.74 -14.90 2.56
CA GLU A 156 10.89 -15.62 2.02
C GLU A 156 10.52 -16.59 0.89
N ASN A 157 9.29 -17.10 0.89
CA ASN A 157 8.78 -18.06 -0.09
C ASN A 157 7.73 -17.44 -1.03
N GLY A 158 7.53 -16.13 -0.94
CA GLY A 158 6.57 -15.38 -1.75
C GLY A 158 7.05 -15.16 -3.18
N GLU A 159 6.13 -14.73 -4.03
CA GLU A 159 6.48 -14.24 -5.36
C GLU A 159 7.36 -12.98 -5.25
N SER A 160 8.32 -12.82 -6.17
CA SER A 160 9.22 -11.66 -6.11
C SER A 160 8.47 -10.35 -6.26
N ILE A 161 8.88 -9.32 -5.50
CA ILE A 161 8.17 -8.03 -5.47
C ILE A 161 7.96 -7.43 -6.87
N PRO A 162 8.95 -7.41 -7.79
CA PRO A 162 8.73 -6.90 -9.14
C PRO A 162 7.61 -7.62 -9.90
N ARG A 163 7.45 -8.94 -9.70
CA ARG A 163 6.39 -9.73 -10.35
C ARG A 163 5.02 -9.44 -9.74
N ILE A 164 4.93 -9.22 -8.43
CA ILE A 164 3.70 -8.77 -7.77
C ILE A 164 3.28 -7.41 -8.34
N CYS A 165 4.21 -6.45 -8.41
CA CYS A 165 3.93 -5.11 -8.95
C CYS A 165 3.54 -5.16 -10.44
N GLN A 166 4.16 -6.05 -11.24
CA GLN A 166 3.89 -6.22 -12.67
C GLN A 166 2.42 -6.50 -12.98
N ARG A 167 1.70 -7.20 -12.09
CA ARG A 167 0.29 -7.58 -12.31
C ARG A 167 -0.61 -6.38 -12.63
N CYS A 168 -0.27 -5.20 -12.09
CA CYS A 168 -0.99 -3.95 -12.36
C CYS A 168 -0.09 -2.88 -13.00
N HIS A 169 1.21 -2.83 -12.67
CA HIS A 169 2.17 -1.86 -13.17
C HIS A 169 3.07 -2.44 -14.27
N SER A 170 2.46 -3.10 -15.26
CA SER A 170 3.16 -3.87 -16.29
C SER A 170 4.10 -3.02 -17.17
N GLU A 171 3.69 -1.80 -17.52
CA GLU A 171 4.51 -0.88 -18.32
C GLU A 171 5.74 -0.40 -17.53
N ILE A 172 5.56 -0.08 -16.25
CA ILE A 172 6.67 0.29 -15.36
C ILE A 172 7.61 -0.90 -15.14
N TYR A 173 7.06 -2.09 -14.96
CA TYR A 173 7.85 -3.32 -14.88
C TYR A 173 8.68 -3.54 -16.16
N ALA A 174 8.09 -3.30 -17.34
CA ALA A 174 8.79 -3.44 -18.61
C ALA A 174 9.96 -2.45 -18.72
N ALA A 175 9.79 -1.20 -18.27
CA ALA A 175 10.88 -0.23 -18.19
C ALA A 175 11.96 -0.66 -17.19
N TYR A 176 11.56 -1.10 -15.99
CA TYR A 176 12.46 -1.63 -14.96
C TYR A 176 13.29 -2.80 -15.49
N ALA A 177 12.66 -3.76 -16.16
CA ALA A 177 13.33 -4.92 -16.73
C ALA A 177 14.42 -4.56 -17.76
N GLN A 178 14.34 -3.38 -18.39
CA GLN A 178 15.36 -2.89 -19.33
C GLN A 178 16.48 -2.10 -18.64
N SER A 179 16.30 -1.67 -17.40
CA SER A 179 17.30 -0.95 -16.61
C SER A 179 18.48 -1.84 -16.20
N VAL A 180 19.60 -1.24 -15.82
CA VAL A 180 20.76 -1.98 -15.27
C VAL A 180 20.40 -2.76 -14.02
N HIS A 181 19.54 -2.22 -13.15
CA HIS A 181 19.09 -2.92 -11.94
C HIS A 181 18.17 -4.09 -12.29
N GLY A 182 17.20 -3.88 -13.19
CA GLY A 182 16.27 -4.94 -13.58
C GLY A 182 16.95 -6.07 -14.35
N LYS A 183 17.89 -5.77 -15.25
CA LYS A 183 18.68 -6.80 -15.95
C LYS A 183 19.52 -7.62 -14.98
N ALA A 184 20.24 -6.96 -14.06
CA ALA A 184 21.02 -7.65 -13.03
C ALA A 184 20.13 -8.58 -12.18
N LEU A 185 18.96 -8.12 -11.76
CA LEU A 185 18.04 -8.96 -10.98
C LEU A 185 17.45 -10.12 -11.79
N LEU A 186 16.91 -9.83 -12.98
CA LEU A 186 16.06 -10.77 -13.73
C LEU A 186 16.85 -11.71 -14.64
N GLU A 187 18.01 -11.28 -15.16
CA GLU A 187 18.84 -12.05 -16.09
C GLU A 187 20.02 -12.70 -15.38
N GLU A 188 20.61 -12.02 -14.38
CA GLU A 188 21.81 -12.48 -13.68
C GLU A 188 21.53 -13.06 -12.30
N ASN A 189 20.28 -12.99 -11.81
CA ASN A 189 19.88 -13.34 -10.44
C ASN A 189 20.69 -12.60 -9.35
N ASN A 190 21.17 -11.40 -9.67
CA ASN A 190 21.92 -10.57 -8.73
C ASN A 190 20.95 -9.83 -7.80
N THR A 191 20.96 -10.16 -6.51
CA THR A 191 20.09 -9.55 -5.50
C THR A 191 20.69 -8.31 -4.82
N ASP A 192 21.90 -7.89 -5.21
CA ASP A 192 22.56 -6.69 -4.67
C ASP A 192 22.00 -5.38 -5.29
N VAL A 193 20.94 -5.47 -6.11
CA VAL A 193 20.31 -4.35 -6.82
C VAL A 193 18.92 -4.04 -6.26
N PRO A 194 18.45 -2.79 -6.35
CA PRO A 194 17.15 -2.41 -5.82
C PRO A 194 15.99 -3.00 -6.62
N THR A 195 14.93 -3.32 -5.89
CA THR A 195 13.60 -3.73 -6.37
C THR A 195 12.59 -2.59 -6.17
N CYS A 196 11.32 -2.81 -6.53
CA CYS A 196 10.30 -1.76 -6.52
C CYS A 196 10.12 -1.13 -5.12
N GLU A 197 10.11 -1.96 -4.08
CA GLU A 197 9.96 -1.57 -2.69
C GLU A 197 11.18 -0.87 -2.10
N THR A 198 12.38 -1.06 -2.67
CA THR A 198 13.56 -0.30 -2.22
C THR A 198 13.33 1.19 -2.41
N CYS A 199 12.74 1.58 -3.55
CA CYS A 199 12.49 2.97 -3.88
C CYS A 199 11.12 3.49 -3.43
N HIS A 200 10.10 2.62 -3.38
CA HIS A 200 8.71 3.02 -3.12
C HIS A 200 8.21 2.60 -1.73
N ALA A 201 8.95 1.80 -0.96
CA ALA A 201 8.49 1.08 0.24
C ALA A 201 7.42 0.00 -0.02
N TYR A 202 7.36 -0.99 0.87
CA TYR A 202 6.58 -2.24 0.68
C TYR A 202 5.11 -2.14 1.11
N HIS A 203 4.81 -1.44 2.22
CA HIS A 203 3.43 -1.22 2.67
C HIS A 203 3.01 0.25 2.63
N ASN A 204 3.93 1.18 2.88
CA ASN A 204 3.68 2.61 2.67
C ASN A 204 4.23 3.00 1.31
N ASN A 205 3.54 2.60 0.24
CA ASN A 205 3.99 2.83 -1.13
C ASN A 205 3.89 4.31 -1.53
N ALA A 206 4.68 5.14 -0.86
CA ALA A 206 4.83 6.56 -1.09
C ALA A 206 5.62 6.77 -2.38
N GLY A 207 4.91 6.85 -3.49
CA GLY A 207 5.51 7.06 -4.81
C GLY A 207 6.17 8.44 -4.98
N PRO A 208 6.64 8.76 -6.21
CA PRO A 208 7.30 10.02 -6.54
C PRO A 208 6.38 11.24 -6.37
N SER A 209 5.08 11.02 -6.26
CA SER A 209 4.06 12.04 -5.97
C SER A 209 3.96 12.36 -4.48
N LYS A 210 4.72 11.71 -3.60
CA LYS A 210 4.88 12.17 -2.22
C LYS A 210 5.75 13.42 -2.24
N GLU A 211 5.24 14.47 -1.62
CA GLU A 211 5.96 15.71 -1.36
C GLU A 211 7.34 15.40 -0.76
N GLY A 212 8.39 15.94 -1.40
CA GLY A 212 9.79 15.73 -1.00
C GLY A 212 10.48 14.48 -1.52
N TYR A 213 9.80 13.61 -2.29
CA TYR A 213 10.47 12.44 -2.89
C TYR A 213 11.66 12.83 -3.77
N HIS A 214 11.48 13.87 -4.60
CA HIS A 214 12.53 14.40 -5.47
C HIS A 214 13.77 14.80 -4.66
N LEU A 215 13.58 15.57 -3.59
CA LEU A 215 14.66 16.04 -2.72
C LEU A 215 15.34 14.93 -1.92
N TYR A 216 14.60 13.88 -1.54
CA TYR A 216 15.12 12.71 -0.82
C TYR A 216 15.77 11.65 -1.73
N SER A 217 15.50 11.69 -3.04
CA SER A 217 15.98 10.67 -3.98
C SER A 217 17.50 10.47 -4.00
N PRO A 218 18.36 11.49 -3.80
CA PRO A 218 19.80 11.27 -3.72
C PRO A 218 20.24 10.34 -2.58
N GLN A 219 19.61 10.48 -1.40
CA GLN A 219 19.90 9.68 -0.20
C GLN A 219 19.51 8.22 -0.42
N LEU A 220 18.39 7.99 -1.11
CA LEU A 220 17.96 6.66 -1.52
C LEU A 220 19.02 5.98 -2.41
N CYS A 221 19.53 6.68 -3.43
CA CYS A 221 20.59 6.16 -4.30
C CYS A 221 21.89 5.92 -3.52
N ALA A 222 22.24 6.82 -2.61
CA ALA A 222 23.47 6.73 -1.80
C ALA A 222 23.51 5.50 -0.89
N THR A 223 22.35 4.97 -0.49
CA THR A 223 22.27 3.75 0.34
C THR A 223 23.05 2.58 -0.26
N CYS A 224 23.09 2.48 -1.60
CA CYS A 224 23.88 1.48 -2.31
C CYS A 224 25.11 2.09 -2.98
N HIS A 225 24.96 3.23 -3.66
CA HIS A 225 26.03 3.81 -4.47
C HIS A 225 27.13 4.52 -3.66
N ALA A 226 26.92 4.78 -2.38
CA ALA A 226 27.96 5.27 -1.47
C ALA A 226 28.51 4.17 -0.55
N ASP A 227 28.00 2.93 -0.62
CA ASP A 227 28.52 1.80 0.17
C ASP A 227 29.79 1.21 -0.48
N PRO A 228 30.97 1.37 0.14
CA PRO A 228 32.23 0.87 -0.42
C PRO A 228 32.24 -0.65 -0.58
N LYS A 229 31.64 -1.39 0.37
CA LYS A 229 31.65 -2.86 0.35
C LYS A 229 30.80 -3.41 -0.79
N LEU A 230 29.69 -2.74 -1.09
CA LEU A 230 28.81 -3.15 -2.17
C LEU A 230 29.42 -2.79 -3.54
N MET A 231 29.84 -1.53 -3.71
CA MET A 231 30.30 -1.00 -4.99
C MET A 231 31.67 -1.54 -5.43
N GLU A 232 32.53 -1.93 -4.49
CA GLU A 232 33.82 -2.58 -4.80
C GLU A 232 33.63 -3.83 -5.66
N LYS A 233 32.61 -4.65 -5.39
CA LYS A 233 32.29 -5.86 -6.16
C LYS A 233 32.03 -5.58 -7.65
N TYR A 234 31.55 -4.37 -7.95
CA TYR A 234 31.14 -3.95 -9.29
C TYR A 234 32.11 -2.94 -9.92
N GLY A 235 33.18 -2.56 -9.23
CA GLY A 235 34.12 -1.55 -9.69
C GLY A 235 33.48 -0.16 -9.85
N ILE A 236 32.41 0.12 -9.09
CA ILE A 236 31.70 1.40 -9.15
C ILE A 236 32.32 2.35 -8.11
N ARG A 237 32.48 3.61 -8.50
CA ARG A 237 32.97 4.66 -7.59
C ARG A 237 31.93 5.01 -6.52
N THR A 238 32.37 5.15 -5.27
CA THR A 238 31.49 5.50 -4.14
C THR A 238 31.47 6.97 -3.77
N ASP A 239 32.39 7.76 -4.31
CA ASP A 239 32.44 9.21 -4.11
C ASP A 239 31.37 9.95 -4.95
N VAL A 240 30.53 9.24 -5.70
CA VAL A 240 29.49 9.84 -6.56
C VAL A 240 28.51 10.70 -5.78
N PHE A 241 28.06 10.24 -4.61
CA PHE A 241 27.16 11.00 -3.75
C PHE A 241 27.84 12.26 -3.20
N GLU A 242 29.07 12.12 -2.69
CA GLU A 242 29.85 13.24 -2.17
C GLU A 242 30.13 14.29 -3.25
N THR A 243 30.49 13.85 -4.46
CA THR A 243 30.75 14.76 -5.58
C THR A 243 29.50 15.51 -6.02
N TYR A 244 28.32 14.88 -5.96
CA TYR A 244 27.03 15.52 -6.22
C TYR A 244 26.69 16.54 -5.13
N VAL A 245 26.76 16.16 -3.85
CA VAL A 245 26.45 17.08 -2.74
C VAL A 245 27.41 18.28 -2.71
N ALA A 246 28.67 18.09 -3.11
CA ALA A 246 29.66 19.17 -3.22
C ALA A 246 29.41 20.11 -4.42
N ASP A 247 28.56 19.72 -5.38
CA ASP A 247 28.19 20.54 -6.53
C ASP A 247 26.99 21.46 -6.23
N PHE A 248 26.75 22.47 -7.09
CA PHE A 248 25.67 23.44 -6.87
C PHE A 248 24.27 22.80 -6.92
N HIS A 249 24.06 21.78 -7.75
CA HIS A 249 22.83 20.99 -7.79
C HIS A 249 22.60 20.29 -6.45
N GLY A 250 23.54 19.45 -6.01
CA GLY A 250 23.39 18.68 -4.78
C GLY A 250 23.38 19.55 -3.52
N THR A 251 24.23 20.58 -3.43
CA THR A 251 24.18 21.53 -2.30
C THR A 251 22.79 22.17 -2.19
N THR A 252 22.20 22.59 -3.30
CA THR A 252 20.87 23.21 -3.28
C THR A 252 19.79 22.20 -2.88
N VAL A 253 19.79 21.00 -3.47
CA VAL A 253 18.83 19.94 -3.14
C VAL A 253 18.91 19.57 -1.65
N THR A 254 20.11 19.37 -1.10
CA THR A 254 20.32 19.05 0.31
C THR A 254 19.84 20.17 1.24
N ILE A 255 20.05 21.44 0.88
CA ILE A 255 19.52 22.57 1.67
C ILE A 255 18.01 22.54 1.68
N PHE A 256 17.35 22.39 0.52
CA PHE A 256 15.89 22.36 0.43
C PHE A 256 15.31 21.15 1.17
N GLU A 257 15.92 19.97 1.09
CA GLU A 257 15.51 18.80 1.86
C GLU A 257 15.43 19.11 3.37
N GLN A 258 16.38 19.88 3.91
CA GLN A 258 16.45 20.20 5.34
C GLN A 258 15.51 21.32 5.78
N ILE A 259 15.39 22.39 4.98
CA ILE A 259 14.70 23.62 5.41
C ILE A 259 13.28 23.75 4.83
N ALA A 260 13.01 23.07 3.71
CA ALA A 260 11.73 23.13 3.00
C ALA A 260 11.52 21.86 2.15
N PRO A 261 11.38 20.68 2.78
CA PRO A 261 11.33 19.38 2.09
C PRO A 261 10.16 19.23 1.10
N GLY A 262 9.16 20.10 1.15
CA GLY A 262 8.05 20.14 0.19
C GLY A 262 8.21 21.13 -0.95
N GLN A 263 9.30 21.89 -0.96
CA GLN A 263 9.54 22.89 -1.99
C GLN A 263 10.00 22.21 -3.28
N GLU A 264 9.21 22.37 -4.33
CA GLU A 264 9.64 22.03 -5.68
C GLU A 264 10.88 22.86 -6.06
N THR A 265 11.89 22.18 -6.57
CA THR A 265 13.16 22.78 -7.00
C THR A 265 13.41 22.49 -8.46
N ASN A 266 14.01 23.45 -9.17
CA ASN A 266 14.46 23.23 -10.55
C ASN A 266 15.89 22.66 -10.62
N LYS A 267 16.42 22.18 -9.49
CA LYS A 267 17.77 21.62 -9.42
C LYS A 267 17.68 20.12 -9.66
N PRO A 268 18.48 19.58 -10.60
CA PRO A 268 18.44 18.17 -10.91
C PRO A 268 18.94 17.34 -9.73
N ALA A 269 18.17 16.31 -9.38
CA ALA A 269 18.58 15.20 -8.54
C ALA A 269 19.10 14.04 -9.41
N CYS A 270 19.52 12.94 -8.76
CA CYS A 270 20.05 11.76 -9.45
C CYS A 270 19.08 11.26 -10.54
N ILE A 271 17.80 11.22 -10.24
CA ILE A 271 16.73 10.70 -11.12
C ILE A 271 16.46 11.56 -12.35
N ASP A 272 16.78 12.85 -12.34
CA ASP A 272 16.54 13.75 -13.48
C ASP A 272 17.56 13.53 -14.61
N CYS A 273 18.77 13.14 -14.23
CA CYS A 273 19.85 12.80 -15.15
C CYS A 273 19.82 11.31 -15.52
N HIS A 274 19.66 10.41 -14.55
CA HIS A 274 19.77 8.97 -14.78
C HIS A 274 18.45 8.30 -15.19
N GLY A 275 17.31 8.92 -14.91
CA GLY A 275 15.98 8.32 -15.02
C GLY A 275 15.54 7.65 -13.72
N VAL A 276 14.31 7.11 -13.73
CA VAL A 276 13.66 6.53 -12.55
C VAL A 276 13.58 5.00 -12.68
N HIS A 277 12.79 4.52 -13.63
CA HIS A 277 12.57 3.07 -13.84
C HIS A 277 13.39 2.50 -14.99
N SER A 278 13.99 3.31 -15.84
CA SER A 278 14.79 2.88 -16.99
C SER A 278 16.24 3.37 -16.89
N ILE A 279 16.86 3.19 -15.73
CA ILE A 279 18.24 3.63 -15.49
C ILE A 279 19.19 2.78 -16.34
N LEU A 280 19.90 3.41 -17.26
CA LEU A 280 20.82 2.77 -18.18
C LEU A 280 22.27 2.92 -17.70
N SER A 281 23.15 2.03 -18.18
CA SER A 281 24.60 2.14 -17.96
C SER A 281 25.10 3.48 -18.51
N PRO A 282 26.09 4.14 -17.88
CA PRO A 282 26.69 5.36 -18.43
C PRO A 282 27.41 5.13 -19.77
N THR A 283 27.63 3.88 -20.17
CA THR A 283 28.22 3.49 -21.46
C THR A 283 27.19 3.08 -22.52
N ASP A 284 25.92 3.01 -22.17
CA ASP A 284 24.84 2.70 -23.12
C ASP A 284 24.58 3.89 -24.04
N GLU A 285 24.43 3.66 -25.34
CA GLU A 285 24.21 4.69 -26.36
C GLU A 285 22.96 5.55 -26.12
N ASN A 286 21.95 4.97 -25.47
CA ASN A 286 20.68 5.61 -25.14
C ASN A 286 20.68 6.26 -23.74
N SER A 287 21.77 6.11 -22.99
CA SER A 287 21.87 6.65 -21.63
C SER A 287 21.87 8.18 -21.63
N PRO A 288 21.01 8.85 -20.84
CA PRO A 288 21.01 10.31 -20.81
C PRO A 288 22.29 10.89 -20.19
N VAL A 289 23.03 10.09 -19.42
CA VAL A 289 24.31 10.48 -18.81
C VAL A 289 25.54 10.11 -19.64
N LEU A 290 25.34 9.48 -20.80
CA LEU A 290 26.42 9.29 -21.77
C LEU A 290 26.94 10.67 -22.24
N LYS A 291 28.25 10.82 -22.35
CA LYS A 291 28.91 12.10 -22.69
C LYS A 291 28.31 12.81 -23.91
N GLN A 292 27.95 12.05 -24.95
CA GLN A 292 27.34 12.54 -26.18
C GLN A 292 25.90 13.05 -25.97
N ASN A 293 25.19 12.53 -24.96
CA ASN A 293 23.81 12.86 -24.63
C ASN A 293 23.69 13.95 -23.55
N LEU A 294 24.75 14.24 -22.80
CA LEU A 294 24.72 15.18 -21.67
C LEU A 294 24.16 16.55 -22.00
N LEU A 295 24.53 17.14 -23.16
CA LEU A 295 23.99 18.45 -23.55
C LEU A 295 22.46 18.44 -23.62
N ARG A 296 21.87 17.38 -24.20
CA ARG A 296 20.41 17.21 -24.28
C ARG A 296 19.81 17.06 -22.89
N THR A 297 20.48 16.36 -21.99
CA THR A 297 20.03 16.15 -20.61
C THR A 297 20.04 17.46 -19.82
N CYS A 298 21.13 18.22 -19.90
CA CYS A 298 21.27 19.52 -19.22
C CYS A 298 20.23 20.54 -19.69
N GLN A 299 19.80 20.49 -20.96
CA GLN A 299 18.78 21.40 -21.53
C GLN A 299 17.36 21.19 -20.99
N ARG A 300 17.13 20.20 -20.12
CA ARG A 300 15.82 19.93 -19.51
C ARG A 300 15.53 20.83 -18.30
N CYS A 301 16.55 21.51 -17.77
CA CYS A 301 16.49 22.37 -16.58
C CYS A 301 16.88 23.82 -16.94
#